data_AF-A0AAD6PJ06-F1
#
_entry.id   AF-A0AAD6PJ06-F1
#
_cell.length_a   1.000
_cell.length_b   1.000
_cell.length_c   1.000
_cell.angle_alpha   90.00
_cell.angle_beta   90.00
_cell.angle_gamma   90.00
#
_symmetry.space_group_name_H-M   'P 1'
#
loop_
_entity.id
_entity.type
_entity.pdbx_description
1 polymer ?
#
loop_
_entity_poly.entity_id
_entity_poly.type
_entity_poly.pdbx_seq_one_letter_code
_entity_poly.pdbx_strand_id
1 'polypeptide(L)'
;MPNGLPNPCESKRFINAWRERCLSSSRTSVQAKKPIKRLNYHRFAAMALVRGALALLMSIALTMELIHAAVYKVGDSAGWTTIGNIDYKKWSATKTFQVHDMIRKLNTLFTFFT
;
A
#
# COMPACT_ATOMS: atom_id res chain seq x y z
N MET A 1 23.44 -52.31 60.86
CA MET A 1 24.40 -52.79 59.85
C MET A 1 24.09 -52.05 58.55
N PRO A 2 25.10 -51.60 57.79
CA PRO A 2 25.34 -52.23 56.50
C PRO A 2 24.06 -52.57 55.73
N ASN A 3 23.87 -53.79 55.25
CA ASN A 3 22.72 -54.17 54.44
C ASN A 3 21.37 -53.83 55.13
N GLY A 4 20.68 -52.80 54.62
CA GLY A 4 19.35 -52.38 55.08
C GLY A 4 18.64 -51.60 53.99
N LEU A 5 17.42 -52.02 53.63
CA LEU A 5 16.59 -51.35 52.65
C LEU A 5 16.39 -49.86 53.05
N PRO A 6 16.53 -48.91 52.11
CA PRO A 6 16.36 -47.50 52.40
C PRO A 6 14.95 -47.23 52.95
N ASN A 7 14.87 -46.39 53.99
CA ASN A 7 13.59 -46.09 54.63
C ASN A 7 12.64 -45.37 53.64
N PRO A 8 11.30 -45.46 53.85
CA PRO A 8 10.33 -44.93 52.89
C PRO A 8 10.43 -43.41 52.65
N CYS A 9 11.10 -42.67 53.53
CA CYS A 9 11.26 -41.22 53.41
C CYS A 9 12.42 -40.86 52.47
N GLU A 10 13.53 -41.61 52.51
CA GLU A 10 14.67 -41.40 51.61
C GLU A 10 14.34 -41.76 50.17
N SER A 11 13.61 -42.85 49.93
CA SER A 11 13.22 -43.26 48.57
C SER A 11 12.37 -42.19 47.88
N LYS A 12 11.40 -41.60 48.59
CA LYS A 12 10.59 -40.48 48.09
C LYS A 12 11.43 -39.24 47.79
N ARG A 13 12.46 -38.96 48.60
CA ARG A 13 13.38 -37.83 48.41
C ARG A 13 14.19 -37.97 47.13
N PHE A 14 14.69 -39.18 46.84
CA PHE A 14 15.36 -39.46 45.56
C PHE A 14 14.42 -39.33 44.36
N ILE A 15 13.19 -39.84 44.46
CA ILE A 15 12.20 -39.74 43.38
C ILE A 15 11.85 -38.28 43.08
N ASN A 16 11.66 -37.46 44.11
CA ASN A 16 11.35 -36.04 43.94
C ASN A 16 12.54 -35.26 43.36
N ALA A 17 13.76 -35.56 43.81
CA ALA A 17 14.98 -34.95 43.25
C ALA A 17 15.16 -35.30 41.76
N TRP A 18 14.90 -36.54 41.37
CA TRP A 18 14.90 -36.95 39.96
C TRP A 18 13.80 -36.25 39.15
N ARG A 19 12.58 -36.13 39.70
CA ARG A 19 11.46 -35.43 39.06
C ARG A 19 11.77 -33.96 38.81
N GLU A 20 12.34 -33.26 39.78
CA GLU A 20 12.71 -31.85 39.65
C GLU A 20 13.84 -31.65 38.63
N ARG A 21 14.82 -32.56 38.60
CA ARG A 21 15.90 -32.51 37.59
C ARG A 21 15.35 -32.72 36.17
N CYS A 22 14.45 -33.69 35.98
CA CYS A 22 13.73 -33.87 34.71
C CYS A 22 12.92 -32.62 34.32
N LEU A 23 12.12 -32.05 35.24
CA LEU A 23 11.33 -30.84 34.97
C LEU A 23 12.21 -29.63 34.64
N SER A 24 13.36 -29.48 35.29
CA SER A 24 14.34 -28.44 34.98
C SER A 24 14.96 -28.63 33.59
N SER A 25 15.22 -29.88 33.20
CA SER A 25 15.74 -30.24 31.87
C SER A 25 14.69 -30.09 30.76
N SER A 26 13.39 -30.27 31.06
CA SER A 26 12.30 -30.06 30.11
C SER A 26 11.94 -28.58 29.96
N ARG A 27 12.13 -27.76 31.01
CA ARG A 27 11.82 -26.32 30.96
C ARG A 27 12.84 -25.54 30.14
N THR A 28 14.10 -25.97 30.09
CA THR A 28 15.15 -25.35 29.28
C THR A 28 15.01 -25.65 27.77
N SER A 29 14.35 -26.73 27.38
CA SER A 29 14.12 -27.08 25.97
C SER A 29 12.86 -26.45 25.36
N VAL A 30 11.90 -26.00 26.17
CA VAL A 30 10.68 -25.31 25.70
C VAL A 30 10.79 -23.78 25.73
N GLN A 31 11.77 -23.21 26.42
CA GLN A 31 11.88 -21.74 26.63
C GLN A 31 13.15 -21.09 26.06
N ALA A 32 13.73 -21.62 24.97
CA ALA A 32 14.85 -20.94 24.33
C ALA A 32 14.92 -21.20 22.81
N LYS A 33 13.92 -20.70 22.07
CA LYS A 33 14.06 -20.17 20.69
C LYS A 33 12.72 -19.58 20.22
N LYS A 34 12.28 -18.46 20.81
CA LYS A 34 11.58 -17.46 19.98
C LYS A 34 12.68 -16.77 19.19
N PRO A 35 12.80 -16.99 17.88
CA PRO A 35 13.92 -16.47 17.13
C PRO A 35 13.86 -14.95 17.21
N ILE A 36 15.03 -14.34 17.27
CA ILE A 36 15.28 -12.90 17.14
C ILE A 36 14.86 -12.46 15.71
N LYS A 37 13.58 -12.59 15.41
CA LYS A 37 12.91 -12.14 14.18
C LYS A 37 11.94 -11.00 14.50
N ARG A 38 11.49 -10.89 15.76
CA ARG A 38 10.50 -9.88 16.18
C ARG A 38 11.05 -8.46 16.20
N LEU A 39 12.35 -8.26 16.44
CA LEU A 39 12.93 -6.92 16.56
C LEU A 39 13.19 -6.24 15.20
N ASN A 40 13.34 -7.01 14.12
CA ASN A 40 13.59 -6.46 12.78
C ASN A 40 12.41 -6.58 11.82
N TYR A 41 11.35 -7.31 12.17
CA TYR A 41 10.15 -7.43 11.34
C TYR A 41 9.51 -6.07 11.04
N HIS A 42 9.47 -5.15 12.01
CA HIS A 42 8.97 -3.79 11.77
C HIS A 42 9.80 -3.01 10.76
N ARG A 43 11.13 -3.16 10.79
CA ARG A 43 12.03 -2.50 9.84
C ARG A 43 11.88 -3.11 8.45
N PHE A 44 11.80 -4.42 8.33
CA PHE A 44 11.60 -5.10 7.05
C PHE A 44 10.21 -4.87 6.46
N ALA A 45 9.15 -4.89 7.29
CA ALA A 45 7.79 -4.56 6.89
C ALA A 45 7.67 -3.09 6.48
N ALA A 46 8.29 -2.16 7.22
CA ALA A 46 8.32 -0.75 6.85
C ALA A 46 9.04 -0.53 5.51
N MET A 47 10.19 -1.17 5.29
CA MET A 47 10.91 -1.06 4.01
C MET A 47 10.12 -1.66 2.84
N ALA A 48 9.38 -2.75 3.07
CA ALA A 48 8.49 -3.32 2.06
C ALA A 48 7.35 -2.35 1.68
N LEU A 49 6.75 -1.69 2.68
CA LEU A 49 5.70 -0.68 2.46
C LEU A 49 6.24 0.55 1.72
N VAL A 50 7.40 1.08 2.12
CA VAL A 50 8.05 2.24 1.47
C VAL A 50 8.37 1.93 0.01
N ARG A 51 8.87 0.73 -0.27
CA ARG A 51 9.24 0.31 -1.64
C ARG A 51 8.02 0.09 -2.52
N GLY A 52 6.94 -0.47 -1.97
CA GLY A 52 5.65 -0.57 -2.63
C GLY A 52 5.04 0.80 -2.93
N ALA A 53 5.06 1.72 -1.96
CA ALA A 53 4.58 3.09 -2.13
C ALA A 53 5.38 3.86 -3.20
N LEU A 54 6.72 3.73 -3.19
CA LEU A 54 7.57 4.34 -4.21
C LEU A 54 7.29 3.80 -5.61
N ALA A 55 7.09 2.48 -5.76
CA ALA A 55 6.74 1.88 -7.05
C ALA A 55 5.37 2.37 -7.57
N LEU A 56 4.39 2.51 -6.68
CA LEU A 56 3.06 3.02 -7.01
C LEU A 56 3.12 4.49 -7.45
N LEU A 57 3.84 5.34 -6.72
CA LEU A 57 4.04 6.75 -7.08
C LEU A 57 4.75 6.92 -8.44
N MET A 58 5.78 6.12 -8.71
CA MET A 58 6.45 6.12 -10.01
C MET A 58 5.52 5.67 -11.14
N SER A 59 4.68 4.66 -10.91
CA SER A 59 3.71 4.19 -11.90
C SER A 59 2.66 5.25 -12.23
N ILE A 60 2.14 5.97 -11.22
CA ILE A 60 1.19 7.07 -11.41
C ILE A 60 1.86 8.22 -12.17
N ALA A 61 3.10 8.59 -11.82
CA ALA A 61 3.82 9.65 -12.51
C ALA A 61 4.00 9.36 -14.01
N LEU A 62 4.26 8.11 -14.38
CA LEU A 62 4.38 7.67 -15.78
C LEU A 62 3.06 7.71 -16.55
N THR A 63 1.93 7.43 -15.90
CA THR A 63 0.62 7.40 -16.57
C THR A 63 -0.05 8.77 -16.69
N MET A 64 0.35 9.75 -15.87
CA MET A 64 -0.22 11.11 -15.90
C MET A 64 0.02 11.83 -17.24
N GLU A 65 1.10 11.53 -17.97
CA GLU A 65 1.36 12.13 -19.28
C GLU A 65 0.37 11.67 -20.37
N LEU A 66 -0.26 10.50 -20.18
CA LEU A 66 -1.14 9.88 -21.18
C LEU A 66 -2.57 10.43 -21.13
N ILE A 67 -2.97 11.11 -20.07
CA ILE A 67 -4.33 11.63 -19.90
C ILE A 67 -4.34 13.13 -20.23
N HIS A 68 -4.10 13.46 -21.50
CA HIS A 68 -4.31 14.82 -22.02
C HIS A 68 -5.65 14.89 -22.74
N ALA A 69 -6.61 15.60 -22.15
CA ALA A 69 -7.87 15.98 -22.79
C ALA A 69 -7.78 17.46 -23.18
N ALA A 70 -7.86 17.76 -24.48
CA ALA A 70 -7.90 19.14 -24.97
C ALA A 70 -9.30 19.73 -24.83
N VAL A 71 -9.37 21.02 -24.45
CA VAL A 71 -10.62 21.77 -24.39
C VAL A 71 -10.69 22.74 -25.58
N TYR A 72 -11.56 22.47 -26.54
CA TYR A 72 -11.76 23.31 -27.73
C TYR A 72 -12.91 24.29 -27.52
N LYS A 73 -12.63 25.58 -27.71
CA LYS A 73 -13.63 26.65 -27.66
C LYS A 73 -14.26 26.80 -29.04
N VAL A 74 -15.58 26.58 -29.15
CA VAL A 74 -16.24 26.67 -30.46
C VAL A 74 -16.21 28.10 -30.98
N GLY A 75 -15.77 28.27 -32.23
CA GLY A 75 -15.64 29.59 -32.85
C GLY A 75 -14.51 30.45 -32.28
N ASP A 76 -13.61 29.86 -31.49
CA ASP A 76 -12.47 30.53 -30.83
C ASP A 76 -12.92 31.77 -30.01
N SER A 77 -12.69 32.99 -30.52
CA SER A 77 -13.13 34.24 -29.88
C SER A 77 -14.59 34.62 -30.16
N ALA A 78 -15.15 34.10 -31.26
CA ALA A 78 -16.49 34.45 -31.72
C ALA A 78 -17.60 33.64 -31.02
N GLY A 79 -17.24 32.51 -30.40
CA GLY A 79 -18.17 31.66 -29.66
C GLY A 79 -19.16 30.90 -30.54
N TRP A 80 -20.23 30.39 -29.93
CA TRP A 80 -21.34 29.74 -30.65
C TRP A 80 -22.46 30.75 -30.89
N THR A 81 -22.44 31.37 -32.06
CA THR A 81 -23.42 32.38 -32.49
C THR A 81 -23.84 32.17 -33.94
N THR A 82 -25.10 32.48 -34.24
CA THR A 82 -25.64 32.62 -35.61
C THR A 82 -25.50 34.06 -36.12
N ILE A 83 -25.16 34.99 -35.23
CA ILE A 83 -24.93 36.41 -35.50
C ILE A 83 -23.43 36.59 -35.70
N GLY A 84 -22.99 36.49 -36.95
CA GLY A 84 -21.60 36.55 -37.33
C GLY A 84 -21.29 35.52 -38.43
N ASN A 85 -20.58 35.95 -39.48
CA ASN A 85 -20.21 35.10 -40.61
C ASN A 85 -19.04 34.16 -40.23
N ILE A 86 -19.28 33.27 -39.27
CA ILE A 86 -18.30 32.32 -38.76
C ILE A 86 -18.45 31.01 -39.53
N ASP A 87 -17.41 30.66 -40.29
CA ASP A 87 -17.37 29.38 -40.99
C ASP A 87 -17.00 28.24 -40.03
N TYR A 88 -18.00 27.69 -39.34
CA TYR A 88 -17.79 26.55 -38.42
C TYR A 88 -17.18 25.32 -39.10
N LYS A 89 -17.43 25.14 -40.41
CA LYS A 89 -16.78 24.09 -41.22
C LYS A 89 -15.27 24.27 -41.30
N LYS A 90 -14.81 25.51 -41.51
CA LYS A 90 -13.39 25.84 -41.53
C LYS A 90 -12.79 25.77 -40.12
N TRP A 91 -13.56 26.19 -39.12
CA TRP A 91 -13.17 26.06 -37.72
C TRP A 91 -12.93 24.59 -37.36
N SER A 92 -13.86 23.66 -37.62
CA SER A 92 -13.66 22.24 -37.29
C SER A 92 -12.54 21.59 -38.09
N ALA A 93 -12.35 21.98 -39.36
CA ALA A 93 -11.32 21.41 -40.23
C ALA A 93 -9.88 21.76 -39.80
N THR A 94 -9.68 22.77 -38.96
CA THR A 94 -8.36 23.17 -38.44
C THR A 94 -7.97 22.46 -37.15
N LYS A 95 -8.83 21.59 -36.59
CA LYS A 95 -8.62 20.92 -35.30
C LYS A 95 -8.63 19.40 -35.48
N THR A 96 -7.84 18.72 -34.66
CA THR A 96 -7.83 17.26 -34.56
C THR A 96 -8.46 16.86 -33.24
N PHE A 97 -9.64 16.24 -33.32
CA PHE A 97 -10.36 15.79 -32.13
C PHE A 97 -9.95 14.36 -31.79
N GLN A 98 -9.53 14.15 -30.55
CA GLN A 98 -9.28 12.83 -29.99
C GLN A 98 -10.45 12.42 -29.09
N VAL A 99 -10.60 11.10 -28.90
CA VAL A 99 -11.49 10.58 -27.86
C VAL A 99 -10.96 11.13 -26.53
N HIS A 100 -11.88 11.64 -25.68
CA HIS A 100 -11.64 12.36 -24.42
C HIS A 100 -11.48 13.90 -24.51
N ASP A 101 -11.48 14.50 -25.71
CA ASP A 101 -11.49 15.97 -25.84
C ASP A 101 -12.87 16.58 -25.53
N MET A 102 -12.88 17.77 -24.93
CA MET A 102 -14.11 18.50 -24.59
C MET A 102 -14.33 19.71 -25.50
N ILE A 103 -15.52 19.81 -26.06
CA ILE A 103 -15.95 20.97 -26.87
C ILE A 103 -16.80 21.89 -25.99
N ARG A 104 -16.33 23.12 -25.75
CA ARG A 104 -16.99 24.10 -24.87
C ARG A 104 -17.54 25.27 -25.68
N LYS A 105 -18.80 25.64 -25.41
CA LYS A 105 -19.39 26.93 -25.80
C LYS A 105 -18.96 28.00 -24.80
N LEU A 106 -18.29 29.07 -25.26
CA LEU A 106 -18.12 30.25 -24.42
C LEU A 106 -19.49 30.92 -24.27
N ASN A 107 -20.07 30.81 -23.09
CA ASN A 107 -21.13 31.69 -22.63
C ASN A 107 -20.51 32.56 -21.54
N THR A 108 -20.58 33.88 -21.65
CA THR A 108 -20.01 34.87 -20.72
C THR A 108 -20.60 34.83 -19.30
N LEU A 109 -21.36 33.78 -18.95
CA LEU A 109 -22.01 33.59 -17.64
C LEU A 109 -21.57 32.33 -16.88
N PHE A 110 -20.62 31.53 -17.37
CA PHE A 110 -20.15 30.30 -16.70
C PHE A 110 -18.68 30.39 -16.24
N THR A 111 -18.32 31.50 -15.58
CA THR A 111 -17.04 31.69 -14.87
C THR A 111 -17.20 31.71 -13.35
N PHE A 112 -18.25 31.09 -12.81
CA PHE A 112 -18.39 30.81 -11.38
C PHE A 112 -18.48 29.31 -11.20
N PHE A 113 -17.36 28.61 -11.09
CA PHE A 113 -17.16 27.32 -10.40
C PHE A 113 -15.75 26.84 -10.78
N THR A 114 -14.77 27.54 -10.21
CA THR A 114 -13.44 27.04 -9.87
C THR A 114 -13.20 27.46 -8.44
#